data_AF-A0A949CJM5-F1
#
_entry.id   AF-A0A949CJM5-F1
#
_cell.length_a   1.000
_cell.length_b   1.000
_cell.length_c   1.000
_cell.angle_alpha   90.00
_cell.angle_beta   90.00
_cell.angle_gamma   90.00
#
_symmetry.space_group_name_H-M   'P 1'
#
loop_
_entity.id
_entity.type
_entity.pdbx_description
1 polymer ?
#
loop_
_entity_poly.entity_id
_entity_poly.type
_entity_poly.pdbx_seq_one_letter_code
_entity_poly.pdbx_strand_id
1 'polypeptide(L)' 'MSSNPIKRKSVALIGNPNTGKSSLFNALCGSSARVGNYPGVTVEQKIGTLL' A
#
# COMPACT_ATOMS: atom_id res chain seq x y z
N MET A 1 -14.59 -0.52 -30.82
CA MET A 1 -13.28 -0.76 -30.18
C MET A 1 -12.82 0.51 -29.48
N SER A 2 -12.79 0.54 -28.15
CA SER A 2 -12.02 1.53 -27.39
C SER A 2 -11.36 0.78 -26.23
N SER A 3 -10.11 0.39 -26.41
CA SER A 3 -9.30 -0.26 -25.39
C SER A 3 -8.68 0.82 -24.50
N ASN A 4 -9.43 1.27 -23.50
CA ASN A 4 -8.88 2.17 -22.49
C ASN A 4 -7.88 1.37 -21.62
N PRO A 5 -6.57 1.70 -21.58
CA PRO A 5 -5.62 0.95 -20.78
C PRO A 5 -5.96 1.11 -19.29
N ILE A 6 -5.96 0.01 -18.55
CA ILE A 6 -6.21 0.01 -17.10
C ILE A 6 -5.13 0.86 -16.42
N LYS A 7 -5.48 2.09 -16.04
CA LYS A 7 -4.55 3.03 -15.41
C LYS A 7 -4.44 2.71 -13.92
N ARG A 8 -3.35 2.06 -13.50
CA ARG A 8 -3.07 1.81 -12.08
C ARG A 8 -2.83 3.14 -11.36
N LYS A 9 -3.46 3.31 -10.20
CA LYS A 9 -3.29 4.47 -9.31
C LYS A 9 -2.43 4.06 -8.12
N SER A 10 -1.38 4.82 -7.85
CA SER A 10 -0.60 4.68 -6.62
C SER A 10 -1.17 5.58 -5.55
N VAL A 11 -1.41 5.03 -4.36
CA VAL A 11 -1.97 5.74 -3.21
C VAL A 11 -1.01 5.58 -2.03
N ALA A 12 -0.70 6.69 -1.35
CA ALA A 12 0.10 6.67 -0.12
C ALA A 12 -0.82 6.79 1.09
N LEU A 13 -0.61 5.94 2.10
CA LEU A 13 -1.30 6.02 3.38
C LEU A 13 -0.39 6.64 4.43
N ILE A 14 -0.75 7.83 4.92
CA ILE A 14 0.07 8.65 5.83
C ILE A 14 -0.76 9.05 7.04
N GLY A 15 -0.12 9.21 8.20
CA GLY A 15 -0.75 9.76 9.41
C GLY A 15 0.04 9.45 10.68
N ASN A 16 -0.37 10.05 11.79
CA ASN A 16 0.31 9.96 13.09
C ASN A 16 0.42 8.52 13.60
N PRO A 17 1.39 8.20 14.46
CA PRO A 17 1.45 6.90 15.13
C PRO A 17 0.10 6.53 15.78
N ASN A 18 -0.24 5.23 15.75
CA ASN A 18 -1.44 4.67 16.38
C ASN A 18 -2.81 5.12 15.85
N THR A 19 -2.90 5.80 14.70
CA THR A 19 -4.17 6.21 14.07
C THR A 19 -4.87 5.11 13.24
N GLY A 20 -4.50 3.83 13.41
CA GLY A 20 -5.16 2.73 12.69
C GLY A 20 -4.74 2.51 11.23
N LYS A 21 -3.68 3.17 10.75
CA LYS A 21 -3.14 3.01 9.38
C LYS A 21 -2.89 1.54 9.01
N SER A 22 -2.27 0.76 9.89
CA SER A 22 -2.01 -0.67 9.65
C SER A 22 -3.31 -1.47 9.50
N SER A 23 -4.33 -1.15 10.30
CA SER A 23 -5.65 -1.79 10.22
C SER A 23 -6.34 -1.49 8.89
N LEU A 24 -6.33 -0.22 8.47
CA LEU A 24 -6.90 0.17 7.17
C LEU A 24 -6.14 -0.47 6.01
N PHE A 25 -4.81 -0.45 6.03
CA PHE A 25 -3.99 -1.08 5.01
C PHE A 25 -4.28 -2.58 4.88
N ASN A 26 -4.38 -3.29 6.00
CA ASN A 26 -4.70 -4.72 6.02
C ASN A 26 -6.11 -5.01 5.51
N ALA A 27 -7.10 -4.17 5.86
CA ALA A 27 -8.46 -4.32 5.35
C ALA A 27 -8.55 -4.10 3.83
N LEU A 28 -7.74 -3.19 3.28
CA LEU A 28 -7.73 -2.87 1.85
C LEU A 28 -6.91 -3.88 1.00
N CYS A 29 -5.79 -4.37 1.52
CA CYS A 29 -4.86 -5.20 0.74
C CYS A 29 -4.97 -6.71 1.04
N GLY A 30 -5.55 -7.08 2.19
CA GLY A 30 -5.61 -8.48 2.65
C GLY A 30 -4.25 -9.18 2.62
N SER A 31 -4.21 -10.37 2.03
CA SER A 31 -3.00 -11.22 1.91
C SER A 31 -2.00 -10.76 0.83
N SER A 32 -2.35 -9.77 0.01
CA SER A 32 -1.48 -9.28 -1.07
C SER A 32 -0.40 -8.28 -0.60
N ALA A 33 -0.39 -7.97 0.69
CA ALA A 33 0.59 -7.09 1.32
C ALA A 33 2.01 -7.68 1.27
N ARG A 34 2.98 -6.86 0.88
CA ARG A 34 4.42 -7.16 0.93
C ARG A 34 5.10 -6.19 1.89
N VAL A 35 6.01 -6.73 2.70
CA VAL A 35 6.82 -5.97 3.66
C VAL A 35 8.27 -6.01 3.21
N GLY A 36 8.92 -4.85 3.21
CA GLY A 36 10.34 -4.69 2.93
C GLY A 36 10.91 -3.50 3.71
N ASN A 37 12.09 -3.04 3.34
CA ASN A 37 12.69 -1.82 3.87
C ASN A 37 12.82 -0.78 2.76
N TYR A 38 12.77 0.50 3.13
CA TYR A 38 13.13 1.56 2.21
C TYR A 38 14.63 1.47 1.84
N PRO A 39 15.02 1.82 0.59
CA PRO A 39 16.41 1.74 0.17
C PRO A 39 17.35 2.53 1.08
N GLY A 40 18.40 1.86 1.58
CA GLY A 40 19.44 2.50 2.39
C GLY A 40 19.06 2.81 3.84
N VAL A 41 17.88 2.38 4.32
CA VAL A 41 17.46 2.56 5.72
C VAL A 41 16.80 1.30 6.29
N THR A 42 16.67 1.22 7.61
CA THR A 42 15.97 0.12 8.30
C THR A 42 14.48 0.39 8.50
N VAL A 43 13.96 1.47 7.91
CA VAL A 43 12.54 1.82 8.01
C VAL A 43 11.72 0.84 7.18
N GLU A 44 10.73 0.22 7.82
CA GLU A 44 9.80 -0.71 7.19
C GLU A 44 8.94 -0.03 6.12
N GLN A 45 8.79 -0.69 4.97
CA GLN A 45 7.91 -0.32 3.87
C GLN A 45 6.86 -1.40 3.66
N LYS A 46 5.57 -1.01 3.69
CA LYS A 46 4.44 -1.89 3.33
C LYS A 46 3.83 -1.45 2.00
N ILE A 47 3.73 -2.37 1.05
CA ILE A 47 3.11 -2.14 -0.27
C ILE A 47 2.08 -3.24 -0.51
N GLY A 48 0.90 -2.86 -1.01
CA GLY A 48 -0.17 -3.81 -1.32
C GLY A 48 -0.98 -3.31 -2.52
N THR A 49 -1.75 -4.22 -3.11
CA THR A 49 -2.74 -3.88 -4.14
C THR A 49 -4.11 -3.96 -3.50
N LEU A 50 -4.99 -3.02 -3.85
CA LEU A 50 -6.39 -3.08 -3.45
C LEU A 50 -7.03 -4.37 -4.00
N LEU A 51 -7.71 -5.12 -3.14
CA LEU A 51 -8.56 -6.25 -3.53
C LEU A 51 -9.81 -5.77 -4.27
#